data_AF-A0A4Q3L5U9-F1
#
_entry.id   AF-A0A4Q3L5U9-F1
#
_cell.length_a   1.000
_cell.length_b   1.000
_cell.length_c   1.000
_cell.angle_alpha   90.00
_cell.angle_beta   90.00
_cell.angle_gamma   90.00
#
_symmetry.space_group_name_H-M   'P 1'
#
loop_
_entity.id
_entity.type
_entity.pdbx_description
1 polymer ?
#
loop_
_entity_poly.entity_id
_entity_poly.type
_entity_poly.pdbx_seq_one_letter_code
_entity_poly.pdbx_strand_id
1 'polypeptide(L)'
;MTNQSIKSGRMGAWALWGSFAAALVGCGEPECGGQLPTATYDAPRILAMEVAKSPAQDPWRLVLATEFVDQGGDLAGGVATMYAGGETGMRTSQALAGAFEAAAGLASDAVHGVIALPVGIASSTVDGAHLRLGTQLVDSSQNRSNCYVLNLSFAISASPKVR
;
A
#
# COMPACT_ATOMS: atom_id res chain seq x y z
N MET A 1 13.08 16.14 -20.54
CA MET A 1 12.65 16.01 -19.13
C MET A 1 11.12 16.04 -19.14
N THR A 2 10.49 14.89 -18.98
CA THR A 2 9.05 14.68 -19.21
C THR A 2 8.35 14.73 -17.86
N ASN A 3 7.40 15.66 -17.68
CA ASN A 3 6.57 15.75 -16.48
C ASN A 3 5.27 14.96 -16.74
N GLN A 4 5.05 13.89 -15.99
CA GLN A 4 3.85 13.06 -16.07
C GLN A 4 2.87 13.46 -14.94
N SER A 5 1.58 13.44 -15.24
CA SER A 5 0.50 13.85 -14.34
C SER A 5 -0.43 12.68 -14.06
N ILE A 6 -0.65 12.37 -12.78
CA ILE A 6 -1.64 11.42 -12.30
C ILE A 6 -2.92 12.20 -11.99
N LYS A 7 -4.04 11.84 -12.60
CA LYS A 7 -5.35 12.35 -12.20
C LYS A 7 -5.91 11.44 -11.10
N SER A 8 -5.99 11.94 -9.87
CA SER A 8 -6.81 11.31 -8.84
C SER A 8 -8.28 11.60 -9.14
N GLY A 9 -9.08 10.54 -9.25
CA GLY A 9 -10.53 10.65 -9.36
C GLY A 9 -11.13 11.02 -8.02
N ARG A 10 -11.78 12.19 -7.95
CA ARG A 10 -12.72 12.52 -6.85
C ARG A 10 -13.91 11.57 -6.93
N MET A 11 -14.10 10.73 -5.92
CA MET A 11 -15.39 10.06 -5.70
C MET A 11 -16.17 10.84 -4.65
N GLY A 12 -17.35 11.30 -5.06
CA GLY A 12 -18.26 12.10 -4.26
C GLY A 12 -18.89 11.29 -3.13
N ALA A 13 -19.13 11.97 -2.02
CA ALA A 13 -19.85 11.46 -0.87
C ALA A 13 -21.33 11.23 -1.21
N TRP A 14 -21.78 9.98 -1.08
CA TRP A 14 -23.17 9.63 -0.92
C TRP A 14 -23.30 8.75 0.32
N ALA A 15 -23.94 9.29 1.36
CA ALA A 15 -24.32 8.55 2.54
C ALA A 15 -25.53 7.68 2.21
N LEU A 16 -25.35 6.36 2.22
CA LEU A 16 -26.42 5.38 2.24
C LEU A 16 -26.13 4.39 3.37
N TRP A 17 -26.99 4.42 4.39
CA TRP A 17 -27.04 3.40 5.42
C TRP A 17 -27.53 2.10 4.78
N GLY A 18 -26.62 1.16 4.59
CA GLY A 18 -26.90 -0.19 4.15
C GLY A 18 -26.08 -1.15 4.98
N SER A 19 -26.75 -2.01 5.75
CA SER A 19 -26.12 -3.12 6.45
C SER A 19 -25.48 -4.07 5.42
N PHE A 20 -24.16 -4.09 5.35
CA PHE A 20 -23.43 -5.09 4.57
C PHE A 20 -23.21 -6.33 5.44
N ALA A 21 -23.97 -7.38 5.16
CA ALA A 21 -23.54 -8.73 5.47
C ALA A 21 -22.33 -9.03 4.60
N ALA A 22 -21.14 -9.11 5.21
CA ALA A 22 -19.93 -9.55 4.54
C ALA A 22 -20.09 -11.03 4.14
N ALA A 23 -20.37 -11.27 2.85
CA ALA A 23 -20.30 -12.59 2.28
C ALA A 23 -18.83 -13.04 2.27
N LEU A 24 -18.53 -14.09 3.05
CA LEU A 24 -17.29 -14.86 3.00
C LEU A 24 -17.24 -15.61 1.66
N VAL A 25 -16.84 -14.92 0.59
CA VAL A 25 -16.60 -15.52 -0.72
C VAL A 25 -15.16 -16.04 -0.74
N GLY A 26 -15.03 -17.37 -0.72
CA GLY A 26 -13.87 -18.18 -1.11
C GLY A 26 -12.47 -17.57 -0.90
N CYS A 27 -11.81 -17.89 0.23
CA CYS A 27 -10.49 -17.32 0.50
C CYS A 27 -9.39 -18.09 -0.25
N GLY A 28 -9.10 -17.68 -1.49
CA GLY A 28 -7.79 -17.92 -2.11
C GLY A 28 -6.66 -17.43 -1.19
N GLU A 29 -5.45 -17.96 -1.39
CA GLU A 29 -4.25 -17.75 -0.55
C GLU A 29 -4.15 -16.34 0.05
N PRO A 30 -3.71 -16.17 1.31
CA PRO A 30 -3.67 -14.86 1.95
C PRO A 30 -2.56 -14.01 1.36
N GLU A 31 -2.81 -13.35 0.23
CA GLU A 31 -2.09 -12.15 -0.15
C GLU A 31 -2.40 -11.14 0.95
N CYS A 32 -1.48 -10.65 1.79
CA CYS A 32 -0.08 -10.26 1.61
C CYS A 32 0.84 -10.98 2.63
N GLY A 33 2.00 -11.47 2.19
CA GLY A 33 2.98 -12.16 3.05
C GLY A 33 2.82 -13.69 3.10
N GLY A 34 1.69 -14.22 2.63
CA GLY A 34 1.38 -15.66 2.68
C GLY A 34 1.08 -16.17 4.09
N GLN A 35 0.98 -15.24 5.07
CA GLN A 35 0.70 -15.54 6.46
C GLN A 35 -0.47 -14.70 6.95
N LEU A 36 -1.30 -15.31 7.80
CA LEU A 36 -2.47 -14.66 8.37
C LEU A 36 -2.07 -13.54 9.35
N PRO A 37 -2.95 -12.53 9.55
CA PRO A 37 -2.76 -11.51 10.57
C PRO A 37 -2.64 -12.12 11.96
N THR A 38 -1.85 -11.48 12.83
CA THR A 38 -1.78 -11.89 14.23
C THR A 38 -3.01 -11.37 14.97
N ALA A 39 -3.72 -12.25 15.67
CA ALA A 39 -4.94 -11.92 16.41
C ALA A 39 -4.63 -11.41 17.83
N THR A 40 -3.71 -10.45 17.96
CA THR A 40 -3.37 -9.80 19.24
C THR A 40 -3.79 -8.33 19.19
N TYR A 41 -4.08 -7.75 20.36
CA TYR A 41 -4.41 -6.32 20.46
C TYR A 41 -3.23 -5.43 20.06
N ASP A 42 -2.02 -5.91 20.33
CA ASP A 42 -0.76 -5.22 20.06
C ASP A 42 -0.34 -5.28 18.58
N ALA A 43 -0.95 -6.17 17.78
CA ALA A 43 -0.60 -6.28 16.37
C ALA A 43 -0.91 -4.98 15.60
N PRO A 44 -0.03 -4.56 14.68
CA PRO A 44 -0.30 -3.39 13.86
C PRO A 44 -1.53 -3.62 12.97
N ARG A 45 -2.19 -2.53 12.57
CA ARG A 45 -3.34 -2.54 11.67
C ARG A 45 -3.19 -1.44 10.64
N ILE A 46 -3.45 -1.77 9.38
CA ILE A 46 -3.55 -0.78 8.31
C ILE A 46 -5.00 -0.29 8.27
N LEU A 47 -5.19 1.01 8.46
CA LEU A 47 -6.51 1.66 8.42
C LEU A 47 -6.89 2.07 7.01
N ALA A 48 -5.93 2.67 6.28
CA ALA A 48 -6.11 3.16 4.93
C ALA A 48 -4.82 3.02 4.13
N MET A 49 -4.96 2.86 2.83
CA MET A 49 -3.86 2.85 1.88
C MET A 49 -4.28 3.63 0.64
N GLU A 50 -3.42 4.53 0.15
CA GLU A 50 -3.66 5.28 -1.08
C GLU A 50 -2.37 5.50 -1.87
N VAL A 51 -2.49 5.79 -3.16
CA VAL A 51 -1.34 6.19 -3.99
C VAL A 51 -1.11 7.68 -3.79
N ALA A 52 -0.10 8.04 -3.00
CA ALA A 52 0.23 9.44 -2.71
C ALA A 52 0.94 10.13 -3.87
N LYS A 53 1.82 9.40 -4.58
CA LYS A 53 2.61 9.93 -5.70
C LYS A 53 3.10 8.82 -6.62
N SER A 54 3.10 9.07 -7.93
CA SER A 54 4.01 8.41 -8.88
C SER A 54 5.02 9.46 -9.33
N PRO A 55 6.33 9.17 -9.28
CA PRO A 55 7.34 10.10 -9.76
C PRO A 55 7.17 10.33 -11.25
N ALA A 56 7.17 11.59 -11.66
CA ALA A 56 7.05 11.98 -13.07
C ALA A 56 8.15 11.39 -13.98
N GLN A 57 9.28 11.00 -13.40
CA GLN A 57 10.46 10.49 -14.10
C GLN A 57 10.51 8.96 -14.19
N ASP A 58 9.77 8.26 -13.31
CA ASP A 58 9.71 6.80 -13.28
C ASP A 58 8.28 6.36 -12.99
N PRO A 59 7.45 6.16 -14.03
CA PRO A 59 6.07 5.76 -13.84
C PRO A 59 5.94 4.36 -13.24
N TRP A 60 7.02 3.57 -13.22
CA TRP A 60 7.04 2.23 -12.65
C TRP A 60 7.41 2.23 -11.16
N ARG A 61 7.47 3.41 -10.56
CA ARG A 61 7.51 3.60 -9.12
C ARG A 61 6.23 4.28 -8.65
N LEU A 62 5.69 3.78 -7.56
CA LEU A 62 4.60 4.38 -6.81
C LEU A 62 5.06 4.63 -5.39
N VAL A 63 4.44 5.59 -4.73
CA VAL A 63 4.54 5.78 -3.29
C VAL A 63 3.15 5.58 -2.72
N LEU A 64 3.01 4.56 -1.87
CA LEU A 64 1.81 4.31 -1.11
C LEU A 64 1.89 5.11 0.20
N ALA A 65 0.89 5.93 0.47
CA ALA A 65 0.66 6.42 1.83
C ALA A 65 -0.17 5.37 2.56
N THR A 66 0.38 4.86 3.65
CA THR A 66 -0.23 3.81 4.46
C THR A 66 -0.48 4.37 5.85
N GLU A 67 -1.75 4.52 6.21
CA GLU A 67 -2.17 4.88 7.55
C GLU A 67 -2.23 3.63 8.43
N PHE A 68 -1.63 3.70 9.61
CA PHE A 68 -1.52 2.57 10.52
C PHE A 68 -1.91 2.92 11.95
N VAL A 69 -2.26 1.89 12.71
CA VAL A 69 -2.30 1.87 14.18
C VAL A 69 -1.42 0.71 14.64
N ASP A 70 -0.62 0.93 15.68
CA ASP A 70 0.24 -0.06 16.30
C ASP A 70 0.23 0.14 17.82
N GLN A 71 -0.52 -0.69 18.55
CA GLN A 71 -0.65 -0.50 20.00
C GLN A 71 0.66 -0.84 20.73
N GLY A 72 1.53 -1.66 20.13
CA GLY A 72 2.85 -2.00 20.67
C GLY A 72 3.86 -0.84 20.60
N GLY A 73 3.66 0.11 19.67
CA GLY A 73 4.59 1.22 19.44
C GLY A 73 5.98 0.73 19.01
N ASP A 74 6.07 -0.42 18.37
CA ASP A 74 7.32 -1.07 17.95
C ASP A 74 7.40 -1.30 16.43
N LEU A 75 6.44 -0.77 15.68
CA LEU A 75 6.37 -0.88 14.23
C LEU A 75 7.59 -0.31 13.51
N ALA A 76 8.26 0.73 14.03
CA ALA A 76 9.43 1.30 13.39
C ALA A 76 10.60 0.31 13.28
N GLY A 77 10.70 -0.66 14.20
CA GLY A 77 11.67 -1.76 14.15
C GLY A 77 11.28 -2.90 13.20
N GLY A 78 10.12 -2.79 12.56
CA GLY A 78 9.51 -3.81 11.74
C GLY A 78 9.80 -3.73 10.24
N VAL A 79 8.99 -4.44 9.47
CA VAL A 79 9.04 -4.48 8.00
C VAL A 79 7.67 -4.33 7.36
N ALA A 80 7.61 -3.69 6.21
CA ALA A 80 6.47 -3.76 5.30
C ALA A 80 6.72 -4.83 4.25
N THR A 81 5.79 -5.78 4.13
CA THR A 81 5.72 -6.71 3.00
C THR A 81 4.72 -6.17 1.99
N MET A 82 5.23 -5.85 0.80
CA MET A 82 4.45 -5.31 -0.30
C MET A 82 4.37 -6.34 -1.43
N TYR A 83 3.25 -6.34 -2.12
CA TYR A 83 2.97 -7.18 -3.28
C TYR A 83 2.48 -6.30 -4.42
N ALA A 84 3.00 -6.53 -5.62
CA ALA A 84 2.53 -5.88 -6.84
C ALA A 84 2.43 -6.91 -7.98
N GLY A 85 1.21 -7.17 -8.45
CA GLY A 85 0.98 -8.05 -9.61
C GLY A 85 -0.37 -8.76 -9.59
N GLY A 86 -0.51 -9.74 -10.50
CA GLY A 86 -1.50 -10.84 -10.40
C GLY A 86 -0.84 -12.08 -9.79
N GLU A 87 -1.35 -13.29 -10.04
CA GLU A 87 -0.98 -14.55 -9.35
C GLU A 87 0.53 -14.83 -9.11
N THR A 88 1.44 -14.30 -9.93
CA THR A 88 2.91 -14.45 -9.79
C THR A 88 3.62 -13.20 -9.26
N GLY A 89 2.87 -12.30 -8.61
CA GLY A 89 3.28 -10.93 -8.32
C GLY A 89 4.59 -10.80 -7.55
N MET A 90 5.31 -9.71 -7.81
CA MET A 90 6.55 -9.41 -7.11
C MET A 90 6.25 -9.11 -5.65
N ARG A 91 6.96 -9.79 -4.75
CA ARG A 91 6.95 -9.52 -3.32
C ARG A 91 8.24 -8.80 -2.94
N THR A 92 8.09 -7.69 -2.24
CA THR A 92 9.22 -6.92 -1.74
C THR A 92 9.01 -6.66 -0.25
N SER A 93 10.07 -6.84 0.53
CA SER A 93 10.08 -6.48 1.94
C SER A 93 10.98 -5.27 2.16
N GLN A 94 10.52 -4.32 2.95
CA GLN A 94 11.24 -3.09 3.26
C GLN A 94 11.26 -2.86 4.77
N ALA A 95 12.42 -2.50 5.33
CA ALA A 95 12.53 -2.05 6.72
C ALA A 95 11.79 -0.73 6.95
N LEU A 96 11.06 -0.63 8.07
CA LEU A 96 10.22 0.53 8.36
C LEU A 96 10.97 1.70 9.01
N ALA A 97 12.14 1.47 9.61
CA ALA A 97 12.94 2.52 10.25
C ALA A 97 13.16 3.74 9.33
N GLY A 98 13.59 3.52 8.09
CA GLY A 98 13.80 4.61 7.13
C GLY A 98 12.50 5.30 6.68
N ALA A 99 11.35 4.60 6.69
CA ALA A 99 10.05 5.19 6.38
C ALA A 99 9.56 6.10 7.51
N PHE A 100 9.84 5.73 8.77
CA PHE A 100 9.57 6.57 9.94
C PHE A 100 10.48 7.81 9.96
N GLU A 101 11.79 7.64 9.73
CA GLU A 101 12.73 8.77 9.63
C GLU A 101 12.37 9.76 8.51
N ALA A 102 11.84 9.26 7.39
CA ALA A 102 11.39 10.09 6.28
C ALA A 102 10.03 10.77 6.54
N ALA A 103 9.22 10.26 7.46
CA ALA A 103 7.93 10.82 7.82
C ALA A 103 8.10 11.99 8.80
N ALA A 104 7.81 13.21 8.33
CA ALA A 104 7.96 14.41 9.16
C ALA A 104 7.08 14.32 10.42
N GLY A 105 7.73 14.33 11.59
CA GLY A 105 7.06 14.34 12.89
C GLY A 105 6.56 12.98 13.37
N LEU A 106 6.94 11.87 12.73
CA LEU A 106 6.62 10.53 13.20
C LEU A 106 7.73 10.00 14.12
N ALA A 107 7.41 9.76 15.39
CA ALA A 107 8.33 9.16 16.35
C ALA A 107 8.48 7.65 16.14
N SER A 108 9.61 7.07 16.53
CA SER A 108 9.86 5.62 16.38
C SER A 108 8.92 4.74 17.21
N ASP A 109 8.28 5.32 18.24
CA ASP A 109 7.31 4.69 19.14
C ASP A 109 5.86 5.12 18.84
N ALA A 110 5.60 5.72 17.66
CA ALA A 110 4.28 6.20 17.31
C ALA A 110 3.28 5.05 17.18
N VAL A 111 2.18 5.13 17.93
CA VAL A 111 1.08 4.16 17.90
C VAL A 111 0.07 4.38 16.77
N HIS A 112 0.19 5.51 16.06
CA HIS A 112 -0.61 5.86 14.89
C HIS A 112 0.19 6.79 14.00
N GLY A 113 -0.02 6.72 12.70
CA GLY A 113 0.59 7.63 11.75
C GLY A 113 0.37 7.24 10.31
N VAL A 114 1.06 7.95 9.43
CA VAL A 114 1.10 7.68 7.99
C VAL A 114 2.55 7.55 7.56
N ILE A 115 2.88 6.43 6.92
CA ILE A 115 4.20 6.18 6.33
C ILE A 115 4.12 6.12 4.81
N ALA A 116 5.19 6.56 4.16
CA ALA A 116 5.35 6.49 2.71
C ALA A 116 6.15 5.25 2.33
N LEU A 117 5.53 4.34 1.58
CA LEU A 117 6.12 3.09 1.14
C LEU A 117 6.33 3.09 -0.38
N PRO A 118 7.57 3.18 -0.88
CA PRO A 118 7.84 3.07 -2.30
C PRO A 118 7.61 1.64 -2.79
N VAL A 119 6.80 1.51 -3.84
CA VAL A 119 6.53 0.24 -4.52
C VAL A 119 7.03 0.32 -5.95
N GLY A 120 7.84 -0.66 -6.35
CA GLY A 120 8.21 -0.87 -7.74
C GLY A 120 7.19 -1.77 -8.43
N ILE A 121 6.74 -1.37 -9.61
CA ILE A 121 5.99 -2.24 -10.53
C ILE A 121 6.90 -2.71 -11.66
N ALA A 122 6.56 -3.83 -12.27
CA ALA A 122 7.38 -4.40 -13.35
C ALA A 122 7.43 -3.45 -14.54
N SER A 123 8.61 -3.27 -15.14
CA SER A 123 8.75 -2.39 -16.31
C SER A 123 8.08 -2.92 -17.58
N SER A 124 7.69 -4.19 -17.55
CA SER A 124 6.90 -4.87 -18.56
C SER A 124 5.39 -4.68 -18.40
N THR A 125 4.91 -3.93 -17.40
CA THR A 125 3.48 -3.62 -17.25
C THR A 125 2.97 -2.88 -18.49
N VAL A 126 1.91 -3.42 -19.11
CA VAL A 126 1.32 -2.90 -20.35
C VAL A 126 0.25 -1.85 -20.07
N ASP A 127 -0.07 -1.03 -21.09
CA ASP A 127 -1.21 -0.11 -21.04
C ASP A 127 -2.52 -0.89 -20.82
N GLY A 128 -3.40 -0.34 -19.98
CA GLY A 128 -4.65 -0.99 -19.58
C GLY A 128 -4.50 -2.11 -18.55
N ALA A 129 -3.29 -2.37 -18.03
CA ALA A 129 -3.09 -3.43 -17.04
C ALA A 129 -3.85 -3.14 -15.72
N HIS A 130 -4.46 -4.19 -15.18
CA HIS A 130 -4.98 -4.19 -13.82
C HIS A 130 -3.93 -4.73 -12.86
N LEU A 131 -3.53 -3.93 -11.88
CA LEU A 131 -2.55 -4.30 -10.87
C LEU A 131 -3.21 -4.37 -9.50
N ARG A 132 -2.96 -5.45 -8.78
CA ARG A 132 -3.30 -5.57 -7.37
C ARG A 132 -2.06 -5.23 -6.55
N LEU A 133 -2.18 -4.21 -5.70
CA LEU A 133 -1.15 -3.81 -4.74
C LEU A 133 -1.59 -4.23 -3.35
N GLY A 134 -0.76 -5.00 -2.67
CA GLY A 134 -1.00 -5.43 -1.30
C GLY A 134 0.08 -4.92 -0.35
N THR A 135 -0.29 -4.51 0.86
CA THR A 135 0.65 -4.23 1.95
C THR A 135 0.24 -4.98 3.22
N GLN A 136 1.21 -5.59 3.90
CA GLN A 136 1.11 -6.07 5.27
C GLN A 136 2.30 -5.54 6.07
N LEU A 137 2.02 -5.01 7.25
CA LEU A 137 3.01 -4.55 8.21
C LEU A 137 3.34 -5.68 9.19
N VAL A 138 4.59 -5.74 9.59
CA VAL A 138 5.11 -6.66 10.60
C VAL A 138 5.90 -5.83 11.59
N ASP A 139 5.54 -5.87 12.86
CA ASP A 139 6.27 -5.12 13.91
C ASP A 139 7.58 -5.82 14.32
N SER A 140 8.29 -5.24 15.28
CA SER A 140 9.55 -5.83 15.78
C SER A 140 9.34 -7.16 16.52
N SER A 141 8.16 -7.32 17.14
CA SER A 141 7.69 -8.51 17.85
C SER A 141 7.15 -9.60 16.91
N GLN A 142 7.22 -9.41 15.60
CA GLN A 142 6.71 -10.31 14.55
C GLN A 142 5.18 -10.43 14.49
N ASN A 143 4.42 -9.51 15.10
CA ASN A 143 2.99 -9.46 14.89
C ASN A 143 2.66 -8.86 13.52
N ARG A 144 1.64 -9.43 12.86
CA ARG A 144 1.28 -9.12 11.48
C ARG A 144 -0.03 -8.37 11.41
N SER A 145 -0.06 -7.33 10.59
CA SER A 145 -1.29 -6.61 10.30
C SER A 145 -2.25 -7.39 9.40
N ASN A 146 -3.47 -6.85 9.26
CA ASN A 146 -4.30 -7.14 8.10
C ASN A 146 -3.51 -6.89 6.81
N CYS A 147 -3.78 -7.67 5.76
CA CYS A 147 -3.37 -7.29 4.42
C CYS A 147 -4.37 -6.29 3.87
N TYR A 148 -3.88 -5.12 3.48
CA TYR A 148 -4.66 -4.11 2.79
C TYR A 148 -4.35 -4.17 1.30
N VAL A 149 -5.39 -4.16 0.46
CA VAL A 149 -5.26 -4.32 -0.99
C VAL A 149 -5.87 -3.12 -1.71
N LEU A 150 -5.16 -2.61 -2.71
CA LEU A 150 -5.66 -1.67 -3.71
C LEU A 150 -5.64 -2.32 -5.08
N ASN A 151 -6.74 -2.19 -5.82
CA ASN A 151 -6.81 -2.55 -7.23
C ASN A 151 -6.66 -1.28 -8.06
N LEU A 152 -5.64 -1.25 -8.92
CA LEU A 152 -5.33 -0.12 -9.79
C LEU A 152 -5.50 -0.52 -11.24
N SER A 153 -5.98 0.43 -12.05
CA SER A 153 -5.94 0.34 -13.51
C SER A 153 -4.88 1.29 -14.03
N PHE A 154 -3.91 0.76 -14.76
CA PHE A 154 -2.84 1.55 -15.37
C PHE A 154 -3.23 2.00 -16.76
N ALA A 155 -2.99 3.29 -17.05
CA ALA A 155 -3.10 3.86 -18.37
C ALA A 155 -1.78 4.54 -18.73
N ILE A 156 -1.07 4.01 -19.72
CA ILE A 156 0.18 4.56 -20.25
C ILE A 156 -0.17 5.38 -21.50
N SER A 157 -0.26 6.69 -21.34
CA SER A 157 -0.48 7.61 -22.46
C SER A 157 0.84 8.22 -22.93
N ALA A 158 1.07 8.25 -24.24
CA ALA A 158 2.17 9.01 -24.82
C ALA A 158 1.97 10.50 -24.49
N SER A 159 2.98 11.14 -23.89
CA SER A 159 2.89 12.59 -23.63
C SER A 159 2.74 13.34 -24.96
N PRO A 160 1.76 14.25 -25.09
CA PRO A 160 1.63 15.05 -26.30
C PRO A 160 2.93 15.85 -26.49
N LYS A 161 3.56 15.71 -27.66
CA LYS A 161 4.68 16.59 -28.03
C LYS A 161 4.15 18.03 -28.01
N VAL A 162 4.60 18.83 -27.06
CA VAL A 162 4.42 20.28 -27.11
C VAL A 162 5.20 20.74 -28.35
N ARG A 163 4.47 21.24 -29.35
CA ARG A 163 5.05 21.82 -30.56
C ARG A 163 5.60 23.21 -30.27
#